data_AF-A0A7W5T7K0-F1
#
_entry.id   AF-A0A7W5T7K0-F1
#
_cell.length_a   1.000
_cell.length_b   1.000
_cell.length_c   1.000
_cell.angle_alpha   90.00
_cell.angle_beta   90.00
_cell.angle_gamma   90.00
#
_symmetry.space_group_name_H-M   'P 1'
#
loop_
_entity.id
_entity.type
_entity.pdbx_description
1 polymer ?
#
loop_
_entity_poly.entity_id
_entity_poly.type
_entity_poly.pdbx_seq_one_letter_code
_entity_poly.pdbx_strand_id
1 'polypeptide(L)'
;MLYDPLRKRNNLLKEEQAALKSLLNKEYDDKKPIGNIAQYDLEDIVSAWLVGLQTILAPVLHRSNLWLDRAIAADERFGADRNFHHRDLHWARAIGTWLEDASNDEGHWDQARVYEEAAWRFEGRPWSRNEIIKSGLDDYMAFAYQGGEHDDGFEAGIDMYEHWIGEKPLSLKKTLKPCEFGYALCLHRARGRFDQNDLFEAGRRMLQANLERPWLGGGQYLRAATWLKIVYWDRDQALTPLETIIKAYDNMPNVPRPDFV
;
A
#
# COMPACT_ATOMS: atom_id res chain seq x y z
N MET A 1 -3.43 -7.52 16.27
CA MET A 1 -4.14 -8.82 16.45
C MET A 1 -3.59 -9.78 15.40
N LEU A 2 -3.78 -11.11 15.49
CA LEU A 2 -3.52 -11.96 14.32
C LEU A 2 -4.65 -11.75 13.30
N TYR A 3 -4.33 -11.69 12.01
CA TYR A 3 -5.35 -11.64 10.96
C TYR A 3 -6.21 -12.91 10.98
N ASP A 4 -7.53 -12.74 10.93
CA ASP A 4 -8.52 -13.83 10.96
C ASP A 4 -9.49 -13.66 9.79
N PRO A 5 -9.29 -14.40 8.68
CA PRO A 5 -10.10 -14.25 7.48
C PRO A 5 -11.54 -14.76 7.67
N LEU A 6 -11.77 -15.75 8.54
CA LEU A 6 -13.11 -16.26 8.83
C LEU A 6 -13.92 -15.21 9.60
N ARG A 7 -13.31 -14.63 10.64
CA ARG A 7 -13.94 -13.54 11.41
C ARG A 7 -14.17 -12.32 10.52
N LYS A 8 -13.22 -11.95 9.66
CA LYS A 8 -13.39 -10.81 8.74
C LYS A 8 -14.51 -11.06 7.74
N ARG A 9 -14.57 -12.24 7.09
CA ARG A 9 -15.67 -12.61 6.20
C ARG A 9 -17.02 -12.59 6.92
N ASN A 10 -17.09 -13.20 8.10
CA ASN A 10 -18.31 -13.20 8.91
C ASN A 10 -18.75 -11.79 9.25
N ASN A 11 -17.83 -10.89 9.62
CA ASN A 11 -18.17 -9.50 9.91
C ASN A 11 -18.72 -8.74 8.69
N LEU A 12 -18.18 -8.99 7.48
CA LEU A 12 -18.69 -8.39 6.26
C LEU A 12 -20.07 -8.93 5.85
N LEU A 13 -20.36 -10.19 6.17
CA LEU A 13 -21.62 -10.86 5.85
C LEU A 13 -22.69 -10.78 6.96
N LYS A 14 -22.36 -10.25 8.14
CA LYS A 14 -23.29 -10.05 9.26
C LYS A 14 -24.47 -9.15 8.88
N GLU A 15 -25.57 -9.28 9.63
CA GLU A 15 -26.73 -8.39 9.57
C GLU A 15 -27.22 -8.15 8.14
N GLU A 16 -27.46 -9.25 7.40
CA GLU A 16 -27.85 -9.21 5.98
C GLU A 16 -26.90 -8.40 5.10
N GLN A 17 -25.60 -8.48 5.39
CA GLN A 17 -24.53 -7.78 4.67
C GLN A 17 -24.63 -6.25 4.80
N ALA A 18 -25.09 -5.73 5.94
CA ALA A 18 -25.27 -4.29 6.18
C ALA A 18 -24.00 -3.47 5.85
N ALA A 19 -22.81 -3.96 6.20
CA ALA A 19 -21.54 -3.31 5.88
C ALA A 19 -21.30 -3.19 4.36
N LEU A 20 -21.50 -4.29 3.62
CA LEU A 20 -21.35 -4.31 2.16
C LEU A 20 -22.42 -3.45 1.48
N LYS A 21 -23.68 -3.51 1.94
CA LYS A 21 -24.77 -2.66 1.44
C LYS A 21 -24.47 -1.18 1.68
N SER A 22 -23.90 -0.82 2.83
CA SER A 22 -23.50 0.55 3.14
C SER A 22 -22.42 1.05 2.16
N LEU A 23 -21.40 0.22 1.88
CA LEU A 23 -20.38 0.55 0.87
C LEU A 23 -20.99 0.71 -0.53
N LEU A 24 -21.85 -0.23 -0.95
CA LEU A 24 -22.48 -0.21 -2.27
C LEU A 24 -23.40 0.99 -2.48
N ASN A 25 -24.22 1.32 -1.48
CA ASN A 25 -25.21 2.40 -1.57
C ASN A 25 -24.65 3.77 -1.22
N LYS A 26 -23.35 3.89 -0.96
CA LYS A 26 -22.74 5.17 -0.62
C LYS A 26 -22.83 6.13 -1.81
N GLU A 27 -23.45 7.28 -1.57
CA GLU A 27 -23.61 8.34 -2.56
C GLU A 27 -22.56 9.44 -2.37
N TYR A 28 -22.31 10.19 -3.45
CA TYR A 28 -21.44 11.34 -3.42
C TYR A 28 -22.09 12.47 -2.60
N ASP A 29 -21.32 13.06 -1.70
CA ASP A 29 -21.75 14.16 -0.83
C ASP A 29 -20.62 15.20 -0.79
N ASP A 30 -20.84 16.35 -1.42
CA ASP A 30 -19.86 17.43 -1.57
C ASP A 30 -19.47 18.11 -0.25
N LYS A 31 -20.22 17.84 0.82
CA LYS A 31 -19.94 18.34 2.17
C LYS A 31 -19.06 17.40 2.99
N LYS A 32 -18.72 16.23 2.45
CA LYS A 32 -17.87 15.23 3.11
C LYS A 32 -16.49 15.18 2.46
N PRO A 33 -15.45 14.75 3.21
CA PRO A 33 -14.14 14.48 2.65
C PRO A 33 -14.21 13.19 1.81
N ILE A 34 -14.67 13.33 0.58
CA ILE A 34 -14.97 12.22 -0.32
C ILE A 34 -13.71 11.44 -0.72
N GLY A 35 -12.56 12.11 -0.80
CA GLY A 35 -11.27 11.47 -1.03
C GLY A 35 -10.88 10.56 0.13
N ASN A 36 -10.98 11.07 1.36
CA ASN A 36 -10.77 10.26 2.57
C ASN A 36 -11.72 9.05 2.59
N ILE A 37 -13.01 9.25 2.25
CA ILE A 37 -13.99 8.15 2.17
C ILE A 37 -13.57 7.11 1.13
N ALA A 38 -13.14 7.55 -0.05
CA ALA A 38 -12.72 6.66 -1.13
C ALA A 38 -11.45 5.86 -0.80
N GLN A 39 -10.51 6.47 -0.06
CA GLN A 39 -9.33 5.79 0.47
C GLN A 39 -9.72 4.61 1.38
N TYR A 40 -10.65 4.81 2.32
CA TYR A 40 -11.18 3.72 3.15
C TYR A 40 -11.97 2.69 2.35
N ASP A 41 -12.72 3.10 1.33
CA ASP A 41 -13.42 2.17 0.44
C ASP A 41 -12.42 1.21 -0.25
N LEU A 42 -11.24 1.70 -0.66
CA LEU A 42 -10.18 0.85 -1.23
C LEU A 42 -9.56 -0.12 -0.21
N GLU A 43 -9.39 0.30 1.06
CA GLU A 43 -9.00 -0.63 2.14
C GLU A 43 -10.02 -1.76 2.31
N ASP A 44 -11.31 -1.41 2.29
CA ASP A 44 -12.39 -2.40 2.39
C ASP A 44 -12.45 -3.31 1.16
N ILE A 45 -12.17 -2.81 -0.04
CA ILE A 45 -12.06 -3.62 -1.27
C ILE A 45 -10.93 -4.65 -1.14
N VAL A 46 -9.71 -4.22 -0.81
CA VAL A 46 -8.57 -5.14 -0.60
C VAL A 46 -8.92 -6.17 0.46
N SER A 47 -9.54 -5.73 1.55
CA SER A 47 -9.95 -6.63 2.60
C SER A 47 -11.02 -7.62 2.18
N ALA A 48 -11.96 -7.24 1.31
CA ALA A 48 -13.00 -8.11 0.78
C ALA A 48 -12.43 -9.14 -0.19
N TRP A 49 -11.43 -8.75 -0.99
CA TRP A 49 -10.72 -9.65 -1.91
C TRP A 49 -9.98 -10.75 -1.16
N LEU A 50 -9.29 -10.40 -0.07
CA LEU A 50 -8.63 -11.38 0.81
C LEU A 50 -9.58 -12.44 1.37
N VAL A 51 -10.89 -12.16 1.41
CA VAL A 51 -11.89 -13.10 1.91
C VAL A 51 -12.87 -13.59 0.86
N GLY A 52 -12.55 -13.50 -0.43
CA GLY A 52 -13.36 -14.06 -1.51
C GLY A 52 -14.71 -13.35 -1.71
N LEU A 53 -14.74 -12.03 -1.58
CA LEU A 53 -15.91 -11.16 -1.80
C LEU A 53 -15.66 -10.10 -2.90
N GLN A 54 -14.68 -10.33 -3.77
CA GLN A 54 -14.24 -9.41 -4.82
C GLN A 54 -15.36 -9.00 -5.79
N THR A 55 -16.23 -9.94 -6.15
CA THR A 55 -17.31 -9.70 -7.12
C THR A 55 -18.38 -8.76 -6.58
N ILE A 56 -18.57 -8.72 -5.25
CA ILE A 56 -19.57 -7.86 -4.62
C ILE A 56 -19.13 -6.39 -4.68
N LEU A 57 -17.86 -6.11 -4.43
CA LEU A 57 -17.36 -4.73 -4.34
C LEU A 57 -16.73 -4.20 -5.63
N ALA A 58 -16.79 -4.94 -6.74
CA ALA A 58 -16.28 -4.48 -8.03
C ALA A 58 -16.85 -3.10 -8.45
N PRO A 59 -18.16 -2.78 -8.28
CA PRO A 59 -18.68 -1.45 -8.60
C PRO A 59 -18.14 -0.32 -7.72
N VAL A 60 -17.67 -0.64 -6.51
CA VAL A 60 -17.14 0.36 -5.56
C VAL A 60 -15.76 0.83 -6.00
N LEU A 61 -14.95 -0.03 -6.63
CA LEU A 61 -13.58 0.29 -7.04
C LEU A 61 -13.53 1.48 -8.01
N HIS A 62 -14.26 1.39 -9.13
CA HIS A 62 -14.31 2.47 -10.13
C HIS A 62 -14.81 3.78 -9.51
N ARG A 63 -15.87 3.70 -8.68
CA ARG A 63 -16.43 4.88 -8.00
C ARG A 63 -15.40 5.54 -7.08
N SER A 64 -14.65 4.74 -6.31
CA SER A 64 -13.61 5.25 -5.41
C SER A 64 -12.50 5.97 -6.19
N ASN A 65 -12.08 5.43 -7.34
CA ASN A 65 -11.10 6.11 -8.20
C ASN A 65 -11.62 7.47 -8.70
N LEU A 66 -12.86 7.54 -9.17
CA LEU A 66 -13.49 8.81 -9.56
C LEU A 66 -13.59 9.82 -8.41
N TRP A 67 -13.84 9.36 -7.19
CA TRP A 67 -13.90 10.22 -6.02
C TRP A 67 -12.52 10.72 -5.58
N LEU A 68 -11.49 9.87 -5.67
CA LEU A 68 -10.11 10.26 -5.45
C LEU A 68 -9.66 11.32 -6.46
N ASP A 69 -9.96 11.13 -7.75
CA ASP A 69 -9.65 12.11 -8.80
C ASP A 69 -10.26 13.48 -8.48
N ARG A 70 -11.54 13.50 -8.08
CA ARG A 70 -12.23 14.73 -7.69
C ARG A 70 -11.61 15.38 -6.46
N ALA A 71 -11.29 14.60 -5.43
CA ALA A 71 -10.73 15.11 -4.19
C ALA A 71 -9.33 15.70 -4.40
N ILE A 72 -8.50 15.03 -5.21
CA ILE A 72 -7.17 15.51 -5.60
C ILE A 72 -7.28 16.80 -6.41
N ALA A 73 -8.16 16.85 -7.41
CA ALA A 73 -8.38 18.04 -8.23
C ALA A 73 -8.94 19.23 -7.44
N ALA A 74 -9.76 18.96 -6.41
CA ALA A 74 -10.34 19.97 -5.54
C ALA A 74 -9.42 20.41 -4.39
N ASP A 75 -8.21 19.85 -4.29
CA ASP A 75 -7.29 20.09 -3.18
C ASP A 75 -7.96 19.81 -1.81
N GLU A 76 -8.66 18.67 -1.71
CA GLU A 76 -9.45 18.31 -0.53
C GLU A 76 -8.63 18.44 0.75
N ARG A 77 -9.18 19.15 1.74
CA ARG A 77 -8.54 19.33 3.04
C ARG A 77 -9.22 18.46 4.08
N PHE A 78 -8.44 17.59 4.71
CA PHE A 78 -8.90 16.75 5.81
C PHE A 78 -7.76 16.52 6.81
N GLY A 79 -8.10 16.40 8.09
CA GLY A 79 -7.11 16.24 9.16
C GLY A 79 -6.31 17.51 9.49
N ALA A 80 -5.30 17.35 10.35
CA ALA A 80 -4.45 18.45 10.82
C ALA A 80 -3.29 18.77 9.86
N ASP A 81 -2.77 17.74 9.18
CA ASP A 81 -1.67 17.86 8.22
C ASP A 81 -2.19 17.57 6.82
N ARG A 82 -2.20 18.61 5.97
CA ARG A 82 -2.63 18.50 4.58
C ARG A 82 -1.74 17.56 3.78
N ASN A 83 -0.43 17.56 4.01
CA ASN A 83 0.48 16.72 3.25
C ASN A 83 0.24 15.25 3.55
N PHE A 84 0.00 14.91 4.83
CA PHE A 84 -0.36 13.56 5.23
C PHE A 84 -1.65 13.08 4.54
N HIS A 85 -2.67 13.94 4.45
CA HIS A 85 -3.91 13.61 3.73
C HIS A 85 -3.68 13.42 2.23
N HIS A 86 -2.95 14.33 1.57
CA HIS A 86 -2.68 14.22 0.15
C HIS A 86 -1.83 12.99 -0.19
N ARG A 87 -0.86 12.63 0.66
CA ARG A 87 -0.16 11.35 0.53
C ARG A 87 -1.15 10.20 0.47
N ASP A 88 -2.11 10.14 1.39
CA ASP A 88 -3.10 9.06 1.42
C ASP A 88 -3.99 9.04 0.18
N LEU A 89 -4.39 10.21 -0.33
CA LEU A 89 -5.17 10.30 -1.56
C LEU A 89 -4.38 9.77 -2.77
N HIS A 90 -3.14 10.20 -2.93
CA HIS A 90 -2.30 9.78 -4.06
C HIS A 90 -1.91 8.30 -3.95
N TRP A 91 -1.58 7.82 -2.75
CA TRP A 91 -1.31 6.40 -2.50
C TRP A 91 -2.54 5.54 -2.81
N ALA A 92 -3.71 5.92 -2.30
CA ALA A 92 -4.96 5.24 -2.56
C ALA A 92 -5.26 5.22 -4.06
N ARG A 93 -5.07 6.36 -4.75
CA ARG A 93 -5.33 6.46 -6.19
C ARG A 93 -4.42 5.55 -7.02
N ALA A 94 -3.13 5.46 -6.66
CA ALA A 94 -2.18 4.59 -7.33
C ALA A 94 -2.51 3.10 -7.14
N ILE A 95 -2.88 2.70 -5.92
CA ILE A 95 -3.40 1.35 -5.67
C ILE A 95 -4.70 1.10 -6.43
N GLY A 96 -5.60 2.09 -6.45
CA GLY A 96 -6.85 2.03 -7.17
C GLY A 96 -6.67 1.80 -8.68
N THR A 97 -5.71 2.49 -9.31
CA THR A 97 -5.32 2.24 -10.72
C THR A 97 -4.86 0.80 -10.89
N TRP A 98 -3.99 0.31 -10.00
CA TRP A 98 -3.49 -1.05 -10.09
C TRP A 98 -4.60 -2.09 -9.92
N LEU A 99 -5.51 -1.92 -8.96
CA LEU A 99 -6.61 -2.85 -8.72
C LEU A 99 -7.60 -2.89 -9.89
N GLU A 100 -7.82 -1.77 -10.58
CA GLU A 100 -8.79 -1.65 -11.67
C GLU A 100 -8.21 -2.10 -13.01
N ASP A 101 -7.02 -1.61 -13.36
CA ASP A 101 -6.46 -1.72 -14.70
C ASP A 101 -5.22 -2.62 -14.78
N ALA A 102 -4.77 -3.17 -13.64
CA ALA A 102 -3.48 -3.87 -13.55
C ALA A 102 -2.32 -3.01 -14.12
N SER A 103 -2.32 -1.71 -13.82
CA SER A 103 -1.32 -0.76 -14.30
C SER A 103 -0.59 -0.08 -13.14
N ASN A 104 0.67 0.29 -13.35
CA ASN A 104 1.44 1.07 -12.39
C ASN A 104 1.27 2.56 -12.66
N ASP A 105 0.75 3.29 -11.68
CA ASP A 105 0.56 4.74 -11.75
C ASP A 105 1.74 5.48 -11.12
N GLU A 106 2.85 5.52 -11.85
CA GLU A 106 4.11 6.11 -11.37
C GLU A 106 3.96 7.55 -10.87
N GLY A 107 3.12 8.35 -11.54
CA GLY A 107 2.88 9.74 -11.15
C GLY A 107 2.17 9.86 -9.80
N HIS A 108 1.12 9.07 -9.54
CA HIS A 108 0.47 9.09 -8.23
C HIS A 108 1.36 8.49 -7.13
N TRP A 109 2.18 7.48 -7.44
CA TRP A 109 3.18 6.98 -6.49
C TRP A 109 4.23 8.04 -6.11
N ASP A 110 4.74 8.77 -7.09
CA ASP A 110 5.71 9.82 -6.84
C ASP A 110 5.11 10.99 -6.03
N GLN A 111 3.89 11.41 -6.35
CA GLN A 111 3.21 12.42 -5.55
C GLN A 111 3.01 11.95 -4.09
N ALA A 112 2.68 10.68 -3.86
CA ALA A 112 2.61 10.14 -2.51
C ALA A 112 3.97 10.21 -1.80
N ARG A 113 5.09 9.92 -2.49
CA ARG A 113 6.46 10.08 -1.97
C ARG A 113 6.75 11.54 -1.56
N VAL A 114 6.45 12.49 -2.44
CA VAL A 114 6.68 13.92 -2.19
C VAL A 114 5.87 14.40 -0.98
N TYR A 115 4.59 14.02 -0.89
CA TYR A 115 3.74 14.38 0.24
C TYR A 115 4.14 13.70 1.55
N GLU A 116 4.64 12.46 1.52
CA GLU A 116 5.17 11.77 2.71
C GLU A 116 6.37 12.55 3.28
N GLU A 117 7.32 12.97 2.45
CA GLU A 117 8.45 13.79 2.91
C GLU A 117 7.99 15.17 3.43
N ALA A 118 7.03 15.79 2.75
CA ALA A 118 6.48 17.07 3.18
C ALA A 118 5.72 16.98 4.52
N ALA A 119 5.06 15.85 4.79
CA ALA A 119 4.36 15.59 6.06
C ALA A 119 5.35 15.50 7.24
N TRP A 120 6.56 14.96 7.02
CA TRP A 120 7.58 14.92 8.08
C TRP A 120 8.01 16.32 8.54
N ARG A 121 7.89 17.32 7.66
CA ARG A 121 8.28 18.71 7.90
C ARG A 121 7.10 19.60 8.33
N PHE A 122 5.91 19.04 8.55
CA PHE A 122 4.73 19.82 8.92
C PHE A 122 4.95 20.62 10.22
N GLU A 123 4.89 21.95 10.14
CA GLU A 123 5.25 22.86 11.24
C GLU A 123 4.43 22.63 12.53
N GLY A 124 3.16 22.24 12.38
CA GLY A 124 2.28 21.99 13.53
C GLY A 124 2.71 20.79 14.37
N ARG A 125 3.42 19.82 13.77
CA ARG A 125 4.03 18.68 14.43
C ARG A 125 5.09 18.06 13.52
N PRO A 126 6.32 18.57 13.51
CA PRO A 126 7.38 17.98 12.72
C PRO A 126 7.72 16.60 13.29
N TRP A 127 7.99 15.65 12.40
CA TRP A 127 8.36 14.31 12.81
C TRP A 127 9.77 14.31 13.36
N SER A 128 9.98 13.60 14.47
CA SER A 128 11.32 13.36 14.97
C SER A 128 12.08 12.43 14.02
N ARG A 129 13.43 12.53 14.03
CA ARG A 129 14.31 11.59 13.32
C ARG A 129 13.95 10.12 13.59
N ASN A 130 13.58 9.81 14.84
CA ASN A 130 13.20 8.45 15.21
C ASN A 130 11.88 8.01 14.58
N GLU A 131 10.89 8.89 14.42
CA GLU A 131 9.63 8.57 13.75
C GLU A 131 9.83 8.35 12.25
N ILE A 132 10.65 9.18 11.61
CA ILE A 132 11.01 9.04 10.19
C ILE A 132 11.71 7.70 9.96
N ILE A 133 12.76 7.41 10.75
CA ILE A 133 13.53 6.16 10.62
C ILE A 133 12.70 4.92 10.96
N LYS A 134 11.79 5.00 11.93
CA LYS A 134 11.04 3.84 12.42
C LYS A 134 9.80 3.53 11.58
N SER A 135 9.16 4.55 11.01
CA SER A 135 7.86 4.41 10.36
C SER A 135 7.79 5.11 9.01
N GLY A 136 8.25 6.36 8.89
CA GLY A 136 8.08 7.13 7.65
C GLY A 136 8.82 6.53 6.45
N LEU A 137 10.06 6.06 6.66
CA LEU A 137 10.85 5.46 5.59
C LEU A 137 10.22 4.19 5.00
N ASP A 138 9.42 3.44 5.77
CA ASP A 138 8.81 2.21 5.25
C ASP A 138 7.83 2.52 4.10
N ASP A 139 7.02 3.57 4.22
CA ASP A 139 6.10 4.00 3.17
C ASP A 139 6.82 4.78 2.06
N TYR A 140 7.71 5.70 2.43
CA TYR A 140 8.50 6.48 1.45
C TYR A 140 9.23 5.57 0.47
N MET A 141 9.87 4.49 0.96
CA MET A 141 10.62 3.59 0.10
C MET A 141 9.72 2.75 -0.83
N ALA A 142 8.49 2.44 -0.41
CA ALA A 142 7.52 1.81 -1.29
C ALA A 142 7.07 2.76 -2.40
N PHE A 143 6.78 4.02 -2.05
CA PHE A 143 6.36 5.04 -3.01
C PHE A 143 7.47 5.40 -3.99
N ALA A 144 8.71 5.55 -3.52
CA ALA A 144 9.87 5.81 -4.36
C ALA A 144 10.13 4.69 -5.36
N TYR A 145 10.10 3.44 -4.92
CA TYR A 145 10.26 2.31 -5.83
C TYR A 145 9.12 2.23 -6.87
N GLN A 146 7.88 2.49 -6.46
CA GLN A 146 6.73 2.45 -7.36
C GLN A 146 6.59 3.66 -8.27
N GLY A 147 7.16 4.81 -7.88
CA GLY A 147 7.33 5.97 -8.76
C GLY A 147 8.30 5.69 -9.91
N GLY A 148 9.17 4.69 -9.77
CA GLY A 148 9.91 4.16 -10.90
C GLY A 148 10.92 5.14 -11.50
N GLU A 149 10.86 5.32 -12.82
CA GLU A 149 11.67 6.30 -13.55
C GLU A 149 11.04 7.71 -13.52
N HIS A 150 9.77 7.84 -13.13
CA HIS A 150 9.13 9.14 -12.97
C HIS A 150 9.85 9.95 -11.88
N ASP A 151 10.29 11.15 -12.25
CA ASP A 151 11.02 12.09 -11.38
C ASP A 151 12.18 11.43 -10.58
N ASP A 152 12.90 10.50 -11.23
CA ASP A 152 14.05 9.77 -10.68
C ASP A 152 13.72 8.99 -9.37
N GLY A 153 12.51 8.44 -9.26
CA GLY A 153 12.01 7.75 -8.06
C GLY A 153 12.97 6.74 -7.42
N PHE A 154 13.67 5.93 -8.23
CA PHE A 154 14.68 5.00 -7.71
C PHE A 154 15.86 5.69 -7.02
N GLU A 155 16.46 6.72 -7.63
CA GLU A 155 17.57 7.46 -7.02
C GLU A 155 17.09 8.29 -5.83
N ALA A 156 15.89 8.88 -5.89
CA ALA A 156 15.29 9.55 -4.74
C ALA A 156 15.13 8.62 -3.52
N GLY A 157 14.73 7.36 -3.75
CA GLY A 157 14.68 6.33 -2.70
C GLY A 157 16.06 6.02 -2.12
N ILE A 158 17.09 5.92 -2.96
CA ILE A 158 18.47 5.67 -2.52
C ILE A 158 18.97 6.84 -1.66
N ASP A 159 18.87 8.06 -2.18
CA ASP A 159 19.33 9.28 -1.50
C ASP A 159 18.64 9.46 -0.15
N MET A 160 17.33 9.26 -0.09
CA MET A 160 16.57 9.40 1.16
C MET A 160 16.97 8.35 2.19
N TYR A 161 17.12 7.09 1.78
CA TYR A 161 17.55 6.03 2.68
C TYR A 161 18.96 6.30 3.24
N GLU A 162 19.90 6.64 2.36
CA GLU A 162 21.29 6.93 2.73
C GLU A 162 21.40 8.18 3.62
N HIS A 163 20.59 9.21 3.37
CA HIS A 163 20.53 10.40 4.23
C HIS A 163 20.18 10.07 5.69
N TRP A 164 19.18 9.21 5.92
CA TRP A 164 18.68 8.93 7.26
C TRP A 164 19.42 7.78 7.98
N ILE A 165 19.80 6.74 7.23
CA ILE A 165 20.34 5.48 7.76
C ILE A 165 21.86 5.34 7.54
N GLY A 166 22.38 6.00 6.51
CA GLY A 166 23.75 5.86 5.98
C GLY A 166 23.90 4.70 4.99
N GLU A 167 24.96 4.75 4.18
CA GLU A 167 25.34 3.67 3.28
C GLU A 167 25.88 2.48 4.09
N LYS A 168 25.00 1.50 4.36
CA LYS A 168 25.35 0.29 5.10
C LYS A 168 25.21 -0.93 4.21
N PRO A 169 26.17 -1.89 4.27
CA PRO A 169 26.04 -3.14 3.54
C PRO A 169 24.72 -3.86 3.88
N LEU A 170 23.90 -4.09 2.85
CA LEU A 170 22.69 -4.90 2.96
C LEU A 170 23.01 -6.38 2.77
N SER A 171 22.34 -7.22 3.57
CA SER A 171 22.36 -8.67 3.38
C SER A 171 20.95 -9.14 3.08
N LEU A 172 20.72 -9.71 1.90
CA LEU A 172 19.41 -10.25 1.53
C LEU A 172 19.05 -11.53 2.30
N LYS A 173 20.01 -12.14 3.01
CA LYS A 173 19.82 -13.38 3.78
C LYS A 173 19.06 -13.18 5.10
N LYS A 174 19.08 -11.96 5.68
CA LYS A 174 18.28 -11.64 6.87
C LYS A 174 16.86 -11.22 6.47
N THR A 175 15.96 -11.22 7.44
CA THR A 175 14.66 -10.56 7.28
C THR A 175 14.88 -9.04 7.27
N LEU A 176 14.61 -8.41 6.13
CA LEU A 176 14.71 -6.97 5.95
C LEU A 176 13.45 -6.27 6.48
N LYS A 177 13.62 -5.06 7.01
CA LYS A 177 12.51 -4.12 7.18
C LYS A 177 11.99 -3.65 5.81
N PRO A 178 10.75 -3.13 5.73
CA PRO A 178 10.21 -2.59 4.49
C PRO A 178 11.14 -1.53 3.86
N CYS A 179 11.64 -0.54 4.63
CA CYS A 179 12.59 0.45 4.12
C CYS A 179 13.91 -0.14 3.61
N GLU A 180 14.49 -1.13 4.30
CA GLU A 180 15.71 -1.82 3.87
C GLU A 180 15.49 -2.60 2.56
N PHE A 181 14.32 -3.23 2.41
CA PHE A 181 13.97 -3.96 1.20
C PHE A 181 13.69 -3.02 0.03
N GLY A 182 12.95 -1.93 0.24
CA GLY A 182 12.75 -0.88 -0.76
C GLY A 182 14.07 -0.28 -1.24
N TYR A 183 15.03 -0.06 -0.34
CA TYR A 183 16.38 0.40 -0.71
C TYR A 183 17.12 -0.62 -1.58
N ALA A 184 17.04 -1.91 -1.24
CA ALA A 184 17.61 -2.96 -2.08
C ALA A 184 17.00 -3.00 -3.49
N LEU A 185 15.68 -2.77 -3.59
CA LEU A 185 14.97 -2.70 -4.86
C LEU A 185 15.37 -1.48 -5.70
N CYS A 186 15.48 -0.29 -5.10
CA CYS A 186 15.97 0.89 -5.80
C CYS A 186 17.42 0.71 -6.29
N LEU A 187 18.32 0.18 -5.45
CA LEU A 187 19.69 -0.16 -5.85
C LEU A 187 19.75 -1.17 -6.99
N HIS A 188 18.82 -2.13 -7.01
CA HIS A 188 18.72 -3.10 -8.10
C HIS A 188 18.34 -2.43 -9.42
N ARG A 189 17.28 -1.61 -9.40
CA ARG A 189 16.79 -0.93 -10.59
C ARG A 189 17.76 0.11 -11.13
N ALA A 190 18.30 0.98 -10.27
CA ALA A 190 19.16 2.08 -10.70
C ALA A 190 20.61 1.65 -10.95
N ARG A 191 21.13 0.67 -10.20
CA ARG A 191 22.57 0.34 -10.16
C ARG A 191 22.88 -1.13 -10.46
N GLY A 192 21.88 -1.93 -10.85
CA GLY A 192 22.06 -3.35 -11.19
C GLY A 192 22.55 -4.22 -10.04
N ARG A 193 22.34 -3.80 -8.78
CA ARG A 193 22.77 -4.58 -7.61
C ARG A 193 21.80 -5.70 -7.30
N PHE A 194 22.31 -6.79 -6.73
CA PHE A 194 21.55 -7.97 -6.31
C PHE A 194 20.88 -8.76 -7.44
N ASP A 195 20.71 -10.06 -7.21
CA ASP A 195 19.97 -10.93 -8.11
C ASP A 195 18.46 -10.82 -7.87
N GLN A 196 17.67 -10.96 -8.94
CA GLN A 196 16.21 -10.83 -8.88
C GLN A 196 15.54 -11.94 -8.05
N ASN A 197 16.10 -13.17 -8.04
CA ASN A 197 15.57 -14.27 -7.22
C ASN A 197 15.93 -14.08 -5.75
N ASP A 198 17.15 -13.62 -5.46
CA ASP A 198 17.54 -13.29 -4.08
C ASP A 198 16.66 -12.16 -3.51
N LEU A 199 16.32 -11.15 -4.32
CA LEU A 199 15.39 -10.08 -3.94
C LEU A 199 13.99 -10.61 -3.70
N PHE A 200 13.47 -11.49 -4.55
CA PHE A 200 12.16 -12.07 -4.35
C PHE A 200 12.07 -12.88 -3.06
N GLU A 201 13.08 -13.70 -2.75
CA GLU A 201 13.13 -14.44 -1.50
C GLU A 201 13.27 -13.51 -0.28
N ALA A 202 14.01 -12.41 -0.40
CA ALA A 202 14.08 -11.38 0.65
C ALA A 202 12.73 -10.69 0.84
N GLY A 203 12.03 -10.37 -0.25
CA GLY A 203 10.69 -9.80 -0.25
C GLY A 203 9.67 -10.71 0.43
N ARG A 204 9.70 -12.02 0.13
CA ARG A 204 8.84 -13.01 0.81
C ARG A 204 9.10 -13.08 2.32
N ARG A 205 10.36 -13.07 2.76
CA ARG A 205 10.70 -13.01 4.19
C ARG A 205 10.18 -11.72 4.85
N MET A 206 10.30 -10.59 4.15
CA MET A 206 9.78 -9.31 4.63
C MET A 206 8.24 -9.36 4.74
N LEU A 207 7.53 -9.90 3.74
CA LEU A 207 6.08 -10.09 3.79
C LEU A 207 5.66 -10.99 4.97
N GLN A 208 6.35 -12.11 5.18
CA GLN A 208 6.08 -13.02 6.30
C GLN A 208 6.20 -12.36 7.67
N ALA A 209 7.13 -11.41 7.82
CA ALA A 209 7.30 -10.68 9.07
C ALA A 209 6.21 -9.64 9.33
N ASN A 210 5.49 -9.17 8.29
CA ASN A 210 4.64 -7.99 8.37
C ASN A 210 3.16 -8.22 8.05
N LEU A 211 2.79 -9.19 7.21
CA LEU A 211 1.40 -9.37 6.77
C LEU A 211 0.45 -9.73 7.91
N GLU A 212 0.75 -10.79 8.67
CA GLU A 212 -0.23 -11.38 9.59
C GLU A 212 -0.67 -10.47 10.73
N ARG A 213 0.30 -9.80 11.37
CA ARG A 213 0.09 -9.06 12.62
C ARG A 213 0.21 -7.56 12.43
N PRO A 214 1.33 -7.00 11.92
CA PRO A 214 1.46 -5.57 11.70
C PRO A 214 0.45 -5.00 10.71
N TRP A 215 0.31 -5.62 9.54
CA TRP A 215 -0.47 -5.04 8.45
C TRP A 215 -1.93 -5.49 8.47
N LEU A 216 -2.22 -6.73 8.06
CA LEU A 216 -3.61 -7.20 7.95
C LEU A 216 -4.27 -7.31 9.32
N GLY A 217 -3.56 -7.85 10.32
CA GLY A 217 -4.02 -7.90 11.72
C GLY A 217 -4.10 -6.54 12.42
N GLY A 218 -3.56 -5.49 11.79
CA GLY A 218 -3.62 -4.09 12.21
C GLY A 218 -4.55 -3.22 11.33
N GLY A 219 -5.20 -3.79 10.31
CA GLY A 219 -6.09 -3.08 9.39
C GLY A 219 -5.41 -2.30 8.27
N GLN A 220 -4.09 -2.43 8.07
CA GLN A 220 -3.32 -1.68 7.08
C GLN A 220 -3.36 -2.38 5.72
N TYR A 221 -4.56 -2.47 5.13
CA TYR A 221 -4.79 -3.25 3.91
C TYR A 221 -4.10 -2.66 2.69
N LEU A 222 -4.08 -1.33 2.52
CA LEU A 222 -3.34 -0.67 1.43
C LEU A 222 -1.84 -0.93 1.52
N ARG A 223 -1.26 -0.91 2.73
CA ARG A 223 0.16 -1.25 2.95
C ARG A 223 0.47 -2.69 2.57
N ALA A 224 -0.36 -3.63 3.00
CA ALA A 224 -0.22 -5.03 2.60
C ALA A 224 -0.32 -5.20 1.07
N ALA A 225 -1.31 -4.57 0.43
CA ALA A 225 -1.49 -4.61 -1.02
C ALA A 225 -0.28 -4.04 -1.77
N THR A 226 0.25 -2.90 -1.31
CA THR A 226 1.42 -2.23 -1.90
C THR A 226 2.63 -3.16 -1.92
N TRP A 227 2.96 -3.78 -0.78
CA TRP A 227 4.11 -4.67 -0.71
C TRP A 227 3.89 -6.02 -1.42
N LEU A 228 2.65 -6.52 -1.49
CA LEU A 228 2.32 -7.68 -2.31
C LEU A 228 2.50 -7.38 -3.81
N LYS A 229 2.05 -6.21 -4.27
CA LYS A 229 2.29 -5.72 -5.63
C LYS A 229 3.79 -5.67 -5.93
N ILE A 230 4.58 -5.07 -5.03
CA ILE A 230 6.04 -4.95 -5.17
C ILE A 230 6.72 -6.32 -5.32
N VAL A 231 6.36 -7.29 -4.47
CA VAL A 231 7.05 -8.58 -4.45
C VAL A 231 6.60 -9.52 -5.57
N TYR A 232 5.31 -9.50 -5.92
CA TYR A 232 4.74 -10.46 -6.88
C TYR A 232 4.43 -9.84 -8.24
N TRP A 233 3.63 -8.78 -8.28
CA TRP A 233 3.13 -8.21 -9.55
C TRP A 233 4.22 -7.49 -10.34
N ASP A 234 5.07 -6.69 -9.69
CA ASP A 234 6.17 -5.98 -10.39
C ASP A 234 7.25 -6.95 -10.94
N ARG A 235 7.26 -8.19 -10.45
CA ARG A 235 8.09 -9.29 -10.96
C ARG A 235 7.41 -10.05 -12.09
N ASP A 236 6.12 -10.34 -11.93
CA ASP A 236 5.31 -11.12 -12.88
C ASP A 236 3.97 -10.43 -13.13
N GLN A 237 3.94 -9.59 -14.16
CA GLN A 237 2.76 -8.84 -14.57
C GLN A 237 1.69 -9.72 -15.23
N ALA A 238 1.92 -11.03 -15.38
CA ALA A 238 0.87 -11.96 -15.79
C ALA A 238 -0.15 -12.22 -14.66
N LEU A 239 0.23 -11.96 -13.40
CA LEU A 239 -0.70 -12.04 -12.28
C LEU A 239 -1.70 -10.90 -12.34
N THR A 240 -2.98 -11.23 -12.17
CA THR A 240 -4.00 -10.20 -11.92
C THR A 240 -3.80 -9.57 -10.54
N PRO A 241 -4.35 -8.37 -10.29
CA PRO A 241 -4.34 -7.77 -8.96
C PRO A 241 -4.96 -8.69 -7.90
N LEU A 242 -6.06 -9.39 -8.22
CA LEU A 242 -6.68 -10.34 -7.30
C LEU A 242 -5.73 -11.51 -6.97
N GLU A 243 -5.14 -12.14 -7.98
CA GLU A 243 -4.18 -13.22 -7.80
C GLU A 243 -2.98 -12.78 -6.97
N THR A 244 -2.55 -11.53 -7.14
CA THR A 244 -1.49 -10.92 -6.32
C THR A 244 -1.91 -10.73 -4.86
N ILE A 245 -3.13 -10.21 -4.61
CA ILE A 245 -3.62 -10.03 -3.24
C ILE A 245 -3.74 -11.36 -2.50
N ILE A 246 -4.21 -12.43 -3.16
CA ILE A 246 -4.33 -13.74 -2.52
C ILE A 246 -2.97 -14.41 -2.26
N LYS A 247 -1.85 -13.93 -2.86
CA LYS A 247 -0.49 -14.32 -2.44
C LYS A 247 -0.17 -13.94 -0.99
N ALA A 248 -0.98 -13.13 -0.33
CA ALA A 248 -0.88 -12.94 1.11
C ALA A 248 -0.83 -14.29 1.86
N TYR A 249 -1.66 -15.26 1.48
CA TYR A 249 -1.72 -16.57 2.16
C TYR A 249 -0.45 -17.40 1.98
N ASP A 250 0.29 -17.24 0.89
CA ASP A 250 1.59 -17.89 0.67
C ASP A 250 2.68 -17.35 1.62
N ASN A 251 2.39 -16.26 2.33
CA ASN A 251 3.30 -15.53 3.22
C ASN A 251 2.72 -15.33 4.62
N MET A 252 1.62 -16.00 4.97
CA MET A 252 1.04 -16.00 6.32
C MET A 252 1.04 -17.43 6.90
N PRO A 253 2.18 -17.97 7.35
CA PRO A 253 2.30 -19.36 7.78
C PRO A 253 1.35 -19.77 8.93
N ASN A 254 0.87 -18.82 9.73
CA ASN A 254 -0.04 -19.07 10.85
C ASN A 254 -1.52 -18.78 10.52
N VAL A 255 -1.82 -18.38 9.28
CA VAL A 255 -3.18 -18.10 8.82
C VAL A 255 -3.51 -19.06 7.68
N PRO A 256 -4.28 -20.13 7.94
CA PRO A 256 -4.70 -21.06 6.90
C PRO A 256 -5.45 -20.33 5.79
N ARG A 257 -5.16 -20.69 4.53
CA ARG A 257 -5.95 -20.22 3.38
C ARG A 257 -7.38 -20.78 3.50
N PRO A 258 -8.42 -19.93 3.50
CA PRO A 258 -9.79 -20.41 3.55
C PRO A 258 -10.25 -21.03 2.23
N ASP A 259 -11.17 -22.00 2.29
CA ASP A 259 -11.71 -22.71 1.11
C ASP A 259 -12.47 -21.82 0.11
N PHE A 260 -12.88 -20.61 0.54
CA PHE A 260 -13.59 -19.64 -0.30
C PHE A 260 -12.66 -18.70 -1.07
N VAL A 261 -11.33 -18.90 -1.01
CA VAL A 261 -10.30 -18.10 -1.69
C VAL A 261 -9.44 -18.95 -2.60
#